data_AF-A0A8R1IIB4-F1
#
_entry.id   AF-A0A8R1IIB4-F1
#
_cell.length_a   1.000
_cell.length_b   1.000
_cell.length_c   1.000
_cell.angle_alpha   90.00
_cell.angle_beta   90.00
_cell.angle_gamma   90.00
#
_symmetry.space_group_name_H-M   'P 1'
#
loop_
_entity.id
_entity.type
_entity.pdbx_description
1 polymer ?
#
loop_
_entity_poly.entity_id
_entity_poly.type
_entity_poly.pdbx_seq_one_letter_code
_entity_poly.pdbx_strand_id
1 'polypeptide(L)'
;MDHVKRSRTDLPETRSSRKRTCLLDLQRLARMSCGNEERESDRIITVTFNFLGSHLHVINVYAPTSAANETQSDKFYKDLKKVYTRLLKWDSSIIICGDFNAVVGCSSDDLPYVGGHGTGQRSDNGDRLVNFAKST
;
A
#
# COMPACT_ATOMS: atom_id res chain seq x y z
N MET A 1 -27.14 50.07 19.32
CA MET A 1 -26.49 49.79 18.02
C MET A 1 -25.19 50.58 18.10
N ASP A 2 -24.01 50.03 18.40
CA ASP A 2 -23.48 48.72 18.08
C ASP A 2 -22.49 48.22 19.14
N HIS A 3 -22.66 46.96 19.56
CA HIS A 3 -21.68 46.25 20.38
C HIS A 3 -20.61 45.63 19.47
N VAL A 4 -19.38 46.11 19.60
CA VAL A 4 -18.17 45.53 19.00
C VAL A 4 -17.97 44.10 19.49
N LYS A 5 -18.30 43.10 18.66
CA LYS A 5 -17.94 41.70 18.90
C LYS A 5 -16.48 41.48 18.53
N ARG A 6 -15.62 41.29 19.55
CA ARG A 6 -14.31 40.68 19.38
C ARG A 6 -14.50 39.20 19.00
N SER A 7 -14.20 38.83 17.76
CA SER A 7 -14.05 37.43 17.34
C SER A 7 -12.62 36.98 17.60
N ARG A 8 -12.38 36.31 18.73
CA ARG A 8 -11.23 35.44 18.95
C ARG A 8 -11.58 34.08 18.36
N THR A 9 -10.92 33.68 17.29
CA THR A 9 -10.46 32.31 17.01
C THR A 9 -9.57 32.39 15.77
N ASP A 10 -8.35 32.89 15.97
CA ASP A 10 -7.23 32.47 15.13
C ASP A 10 -6.96 31.01 15.47
N LEU A 11 -7.48 30.08 14.66
CA LEU A 11 -7.05 28.70 14.70
C LEU A 11 -5.60 28.67 14.21
N PRO A 12 -4.64 28.14 15.01
CA PRO A 12 -3.28 28.03 14.54
C PRO A 12 -3.27 27.08 13.35
N GLU A 13 -2.72 27.53 12.23
CA GLU A 13 -2.26 26.67 11.15
C GLU A 13 -1.55 25.46 11.79
N THR A 14 -2.14 24.29 11.60
CA THR A 14 -1.59 23.02 12.07
C THR A 14 -0.37 22.72 11.23
N ARG A 15 0.72 23.38 11.64
CA ARG A 15 2.12 22.98 11.58
C ARG A 15 2.24 21.56 11.07
N SER A 16 2.52 21.46 9.77
CA SER A 16 2.96 20.28 9.02
C SER A 16 3.32 19.14 9.96
N SER A 17 2.30 18.32 10.25
CA SER A 17 2.51 17.05 10.93
C SER A 17 3.38 16.26 9.99
N ARG A 18 4.69 16.30 10.26
CA ARG A 18 5.69 15.39 9.71
C ARG A 18 5.02 14.04 9.66
N LYS A 19 4.64 13.61 8.46
CA LYS A 19 4.17 12.27 8.20
C LYS A 19 5.35 11.38 8.59
N ARG A 20 5.39 10.98 9.85
CA ARG A 20 6.14 9.82 10.30
C ARG A 20 5.38 8.64 9.75
N THR A 21 5.41 8.52 8.42
CA THR A 21 5.13 7.26 7.77
C THR A 21 6.16 6.33 8.39
N CYS A 22 5.67 5.40 9.18
CA CYS A 22 6.37 4.17 9.53
C CYS A 22 6.61 3.37 8.24
N LEU A 23 7.40 3.95 7.34
CA LEU A 23 8.23 3.14 6.47
C LEU A 23 9.22 2.54 7.46
N LEU A 24 8.94 1.31 7.91
CA LEU A 24 10.05 0.40 8.18
C LEU A 24 10.92 0.54 6.95
N ASP A 25 12.04 1.22 7.11
CA ASP A 25 12.95 1.58 6.05
C ASP A 25 13.45 0.24 5.50
N LEU A 26 12.70 -0.33 4.55
CA LEU A 26 12.85 -1.72 4.12
C LEU A 26 14.27 -1.92 3.58
N GLN A 27 14.83 -0.85 3.01
CA GLN A 27 16.22 -0.73 2.60
C GLN A 27 17.18 -0.86 3.80
N ARG A 28 16.87 -0.27 4.95
CA ARG A 28 17.68 -0.39 6.18
C ARG A 28 17.58 -1.78 6.80
N LEU A 29 16.39 -2.40 6.78
CA LEU A 29 16.18 -3.79 7.20
C LEU A 29 16.90 -4.79 6.29
N ALA A 30 16.79 -4.62 4.96
CA ALA A 30 17.51 -5.41 3.97
C ALA A 30 19.03 -5.21 4.01
N ARG A 31 19.51 -4.07 4.52
CA ARG A 31 20.95 -3.82 4.76
C ARG A 31 21.45 -4.36 6.10
N MET A 32 20.58 -4.50 7.09
CA MET A 32 20.92 -5.08 8.41
C MET A 32 20.79 -6.61 8.44
N SER A 33 20.09 -7.20 7.48
CA SER A 33 19.88 -8.65 7.35
C SER A 33 20.29 -9.11 5.95
N CYS A 34 20.53 -10.40 5.74
CA CYS A 34 20.96 -10.96 4.44
C CYS A 34 19.83 -10.99 3.39
N GLY A 35 19.17 -9.86 3.15
CA GLY A 35 18.09 -9.71 2.17
C GLY A 35 18.59 -9.25 0.80
N ASN A 36 18.03 -9.80 -0.28
CA ASN A 36 18.29 -9.34 -1.65
C ASN A 36 17.19 -8.35 -2.08
N GLU A 37 17.57 -7.12 -2.44
CA GLU A 37 16.66 -6.09 -2.99
C GLU A 37 16.67 -6.13 -4.52
N GLU A 38 15.49 -6.20 -5.14
CA GLU A 38 15.30 -6.12 -6.58
C GLU A 38 14.28 -5.03 -6.92
N ARG A 39 14.66 -4.12 -7.83
CA ARG A 39 13.78 -3.06 -8.31
C ARG A 39 13.10 -3.51 -9.60
N GLU A 40 11.79 -3.70 -9.53
CA GLU A 40 10.98 -4.11 -10.68
C GLU A 40 10.50 -2.92 -11.50
N SER A 41 10.18 -1.82 -10.81
CA SER A 41 9.80 -0.55 -11.41
C SER A 41 9.94 0.58 -10.37
N ASP A 42 9.68 1.83 -10.79
CA ASP A 42 9.62 2.98 -9.88
C ASP A 42 8.57 2.83 -8.76
N ARG A 43 7.63 1.90 -8.92
CA ARG A 43 6.47 1.68 -8.04
C ARG A 43 6.43 0.32 -7.36
N ILE A 44 7.36 -0.59 -7.69
CA ILE A 44 7.39 -1.95 -7.16
C ILE A 44 8.83 -2.32 -6.83
N ILE A 45 9.07 -2.61 -5.56
CA ILE A 45 10.37 -3.07 -5.05
C ILE A 45 10.13 -4.37 -4.30
N THR A 46 10.98 -5.36 -4.55
CA THR A 46 10.95 -6.64 -3.86
C THR A 46 12.16 -6.74 -2.95
N VAL A 47 11.96 -7.24 -1.73
CA VAL A 47 13.04 -7.69 -0.86
C VAL A 47 12.82 -9.15 -0.53
N THR A 48 13.85 -9.98 -0.75
CA THR A 48 13.81 -11.41 -0.45
C THR A 48 14.70 -11.70 0.75
N PHE A 49 14.10 -12.23 1.81
CA PHE A 49 14.80 -12.75 2.97
C PHE A 49 14.88 -14.27 2.87
N ASN A 50 16.09 -14.82 2.97
CA ASN A 50 16.32 -16.26 2.95
C ASN A 50 16.42 -16.76 4.39
N PHE A 51 15.60 -17.74 4.74
CA PHE A 51 15.66 -18.48 5.99
C PHE A 51 16.10 -19.93 5.71
N LEU A 52 16.43 -20.70 6.75
CA LEU A 52 16.88 -22.09 6.60
C LEU A 52 15.77 -22.96 5.97
N GLY A 53 15.76 -23.04 4.63
CA GLY A 53 14.83 -23.85 3.84
C GLY A 53 13.59 -23.11 3.32
N SER A 54 13.48 -21.79 3.50
CA SER A 54 12.34 -21.02 2.97
C SER A 54 12.72 -19.59 2.58
N HIS A 55 11.89 -19.00 1.72
CA HIS A 55 12.04 -17.63 1.26
C HIS A 55 10.86 -16.78 1.72
N LEU A 56 11.13 -15.59 2.25
CA LEU A 56 10.12 -14.57 2.50
C LEU A 56 10.34 -13.43 1.52
N HIS A 57 9.39 -13.21 0.64
CA HIS A 57 9.37 -12.08 -0.28
C HIS A 57 8.47 -10.99 0.28
N VAL A 58 9.02 -9.79 0.41
CA VAL A 58 8.24 -8.59 0.70
C VAL A 58 8.19 -7.74 -0.57
N ILE A 59 7.00 -7.61 -1.14
CA ILE A 59 6.74 -6.74 -2.29
C ILE A 59 6.19 -5.44 -1.74
N ASN A 60 7.00 -4.38 -1.77
CA ASN A 60 6.57 -3.04 -1.42
C ASN A 60 6.08 -2.32 -2.67
N VAL A 61 4.87 -1.77 -2.60
CA VAL A 61 4.22 -1.13 -3.74
C VAL A 61 3.83 0.32 -3.49
N TYR A 62 3.81 1.10 -4.56
CA TYR A 62 3.23 2.43 -4.63
C TYR A 62 2.27 2.52 -5.82
N ALA A 63 1.00 2.16 -5.60
CA ALA A 63 0.00 2.10 -6.65
C ALA A 63 -0.29 3.48 -7.25
N PRO A 64 -0.76 3.56 -8.51
CA PRO A 64 -1.20 4.81 -9.10
C PRO A 64 -2.35 5.47 -8.31
N THR A 65 -2.36 6.80 -8.29
CA THR A 65 -3.42 7.58 -7.61
C THR A 65 -4.74 7.49 -8.36
N SER A 66 -5.84 7.76 -7.66
CA SER A 66 -7.01 8.53 -8.15
C SER A 66 -7.08 8.90 -9.63
N ALA A 67 -6.25 9.89 -9.94
CA ALA A 67 -6.23 10.62 -11.20
C ALA A 67 -5.41 9.94 -12.30
N ALA A 68 -4.83 8.77 -12.06
CA ALA A 68 -4.08 8.04 -13.07
C ALA A 68 -5.02 7.44 -14.11
N ASN A 69 -4.56 7.42 -15.36
CA ASN A 69 -5.35 6.84 -16.45
C ASN A 69 -5.49 5.32 -16.25
N GLU A 70 -6.60 4.75 -16.73
CA GLU A 70 -6.88 3.32 -16.63
C GLU A 70 -5.72 2.44 -17.12
N THR A 71 -5.12 2.77 -18.27
CA THR A 71 -3.97 2.05 -18.82
C THR A 71 -2.76 2.00 -17.87
N GLN A 72 -2.53 3.07 -17.09
CA GLN A 72 -1.42 3.11 -16.12
C GLN A 72 -1.70 2.21 -14.92
N SER A 73 -2.94 2.25 -14.43
CA SER A 73 -3.40 1.39 -13.33
C SER A 73 -3.39 -0.08 -13.72
N ASP A 74 -3.90 -0.41 -14.90
CA ASP A 74 -3.92 -1.80 -15.39
C ASP A 74 -2.51 -2.34 -15.63
N LYS A 75 -1.61 -1.51 -16.19
CA LYS A 75 -0.20 -1.87 -16.33
C LYS A 75 0.42 -2.17 -14.97
N PHE A 76 0.18 -1.32 -13.96
CA PHE A 76 0.71 -1.53 -12.61
C PHE A 76 0.25 -2.86 -12.01
N TYR A 77 -1.05 -3.18 -12.06
CA TYR A 77 -1.56 -4.45 -11.52
C TYR A 77 -1.10 -5.67 -12.33
N LYS A 78 -0.90 -5.52 -13.64
CA LYS A 78 -0.32 -6.57 -14.50
C LYS A 78 1.14 -6.85 -14.14
N ASP A 79 1.93 -5.80 -13.95
CA ASP A 79 3.34 -5.90 -13.54
C ASP A 79 3.44 -6.50 -12.12
N LEU A 80 2.59 -6.05 -11.19
CA LEU A 80 2.51 -6.62 -9.83
C LEU A 80 2.17 -8.11 -9.86
N LYS A 81 1.19 -8.53 -10.68
CA LYS A 81 0.83 -9.94 -10.83
C LYS A 81 1.99 -10.77 -11.38
N LYS A 82 2.73 -10.24 -12.36
CA LYS A 82 3.91 -10.90 -12.92
C LYS A 82 4.98 -11.13 -11.84
N VAL A 83 5.25 -10.13 -11.01
CA VAL A 83 6.21 -10.23 -9.90
C VAL A 83 5.73 -11.25 -8.88
N TYR A 84 4.47 -11.17 -8.46
CA TYR A 84 3.88 -12.13 -7.53
C TYR A 84 4.03 -13.58 -8.03
N THR A 85 3.60 -13.86 -9.26
CA THR A 85 3.68 -15.22 -9.83
C THR A 85 5.12 -15.71 -9.97
N ARG A 86 6.08 -14.83 -10.27
CA ARG A 86 7.49 -15.20 -10.35
C ARG A 86 8.08 -15.59 -8.99
N LEU A 87 7.62 -14.94 -7.92
CA LEU A 87 8.08 -15.19 -6.55
C LEU A 87 7.31 -16.32 -5.85
N LEU A 88 6.12 -16.65 -6.36
CA LEU A 88 5.29 -17.74 -5.82
C LEU A 88 5.93 -19.08 -6.16
N LYS A 89 6.68 -19.63 -5.21
CA LYS A 89 7.26 -20.98 -5.26
C LYS A 89 6.82 -21.77 -4.03
N TRP A 90 6.93 -23.10 -4.08
CA TRP A 90 6.44 -24.02 -3.05
C TRP A 90 6.95 -23.68 -1.63
N ASP A 91 8.20 -23.23 -1.51
CA ASP A 91 8.84 -22.89 -0.23
C ASP A 91 8.96 -21.37 -0.01
N SER A 92 7.96 -20.60 -0.44
CA SER A 92 8.01 -19.13 -0.43
C SER A 92 6.75 -18.50 0.16
N SER A 93 6.94 -17.59 1.12
CA SER A 93 5.89 -16.73 1.67
C SER A 93 6.00 -15.34 1.02
N ILE A 94 4.88 -14.75 0.64
CA ILE A 94 4.84 -13.42 0.02
C ILE A 94 4.00 -12.48 0.88
N ILE A 95 4.56 -11.34 1.23
CA ILE A 95 3.86 -10.22 1.86
C ILE A 95 3.85 -9.08 0.85
N ILE A 96 2.67 -8.61 0.45
CA ILE A 96 2.51 -7.41 -0.36
C ILE A 96 2.08 -6.28 0.56
N CYS A 97 2.87 -5.20 0.61
CA CYS A 97 2.61 -4.06 1.46
C CYS A 97 2.96 -2.76 0.75
N GLY A 98 2.66 -1.63 1.38
CA GLY A 98 2.94 -0.30 0.83
C GLY A 98 1.66 0.53 0.72
N ASP A 99 1.68 1.48 -0.20
CA ASP A 99 0.59 2.41 -0.41
C ASP A 99 -0.15 2.06 -1.71
N PHE A 100 -1.37 1.54 -1.54
CA PHE A 100 -2.24 1.14 -2.64
C PHE A 100 -3.10 2.29 -3.19
N ASN A 101 -3.03 3.50 -2.62
CA ASN A 101 -3.89 4.62 -3.00
C ASN A 101 -5.37 4.22 -3.17
N ALA A 102 -5.84 3.34 -2.28
CA ALA A 102 -7.12 2.64 -2.41
C ALA A 102 -7.94 2.80 -1.14
N VAL A 103 -9.20 3.20 -1.30
CA VAL A 103 -10.22 3.11 -0.26
C VAL A 103 -11.04 1.86 -0.55
N VAL A 104 -10.94 0.84 0.30
CA VAL A 104 -11.70 -0.42 0.17
C VAL A 104 -13.09 -0.31 0.84
N GLY A 105 -13.23 0.62 1.79
CA GLY A 105 -14.42 0.83 2.60
C GLY A 105 -14.59 -0.21 3.72
N CYS A 106 -15.70 -0.14 4.47
CA CYS A 106 -16.11 -1.23 5.35
C CYS A 106 -16.54 -2.42 4.49
N SER A 107 -16.06 -3.62 4.79
CA SER A 107 -16.63 -4.84 4.22
C SER A 107 -18.07 -5.03 4.73
N SER A 108 -18.99 -5.49 3.87
CA SER A 108 -20.04 -6.39 4.35
C SER A 108 -19.39 -7.73 4.71
N ASP A 109 -20.04 -8.55 5.52
CA ASP A 109 -19.50 -9.84 6.03
C ASP A 109 -19.08 -10.87 4.94
N ASP A 110 -19.23 -10.52 3.65
CA ASP A 110 -19.09 -11.40 2.50
C ASP A 110 -17.70 -11.43 1.85
N LEU A 111 -16.72 -10.66 2.36
CA LEU A 111 -15.35 -10.60 1.80
C LEU A 111 -14.30 -11.02 2.83
N PRO A 112 -13.89 -12.30 2.90
CA PRO A 112 -13.01 -12.81 3.96
C PRO A 112 -11.59 -12.22 3.93
N TYR A 113 -11.21 -11.56 2.84
CA TYR A 113 -9.90 -10.95 2.62
C TYR A 113 -9.90 -9.42 2.84
N VAL A 114 -11.04 -8.81 3.22
CA VAL A 114 -11.14 -7.39 3.60
C VAL A 114 -11.46 -7.29 5.09
N GLY A 115 -10.67 -6.51 5.84
CA GLY A 115 -10.95 -6.28 7.25
C GLY A 115 -12.14 -5.32 7.46
N GLY A 116 -12.94 -5.57 8.51
CA GLY A 116 -14.14 -4.78 8.84
C GLY A 116 -13.89 -3.36 9.39
N HIS A 117 -12.63 -2.91 9.48
CA HIS A 117 -12.25 -1.61 10.06
C HIS A 117 -11.99 -0.51 9.02
N GLY A 118 -12.27 -0.76 7.73
CA GLY A 118 -12.15 0.28 6.71
C GLY A 118 -13.11 1.45 6.96
N THR A 119 -12.82 2.62 6.40
CA THR A 119 -13.71 3.79 6.45
C THR A 119 -13.85 4.40 5.06
N GLY A 120 -15.00 5.02 4.77
CA GLY A 120 -15.28 5.64 3.48
C GLY A 120 -15.94 4.71 2.47
N GLN A 121 -16.42 5.28 1.36
CA GLN A 121 -16.98 4.52 0.25
C GLN A 121 -15.86 3.88 -0.57
N ARG A 122 -16.11 2.68 -1.12
CA ARG A 122 -15.12 2.00 -1.95
C ARG A 122 -14.81 2.84 -3.20
N SER A 123 -13.53 3.00 -3.45
CA SER A 123 -12.98 3.65 -4.65
C SER A 123 -12.66 2.63 -5.74
N ASP A 124 -12.53 3.07 -6.99
CA ASP A 124 -12.11 2.22 -8.12
C ASP A 124 -10.78 1.49 -7.86
N ASN A 125 -9.82 2.17 -7.22
CA ASN A 125 -8.57 1.55 -6.78
C ASN A 125 -8.79 0.49 -5.69
N GLY A 126 -9.79 0.70 -4.83
CA GLY A 126 -10.26 -0.29 -3.86
C GLY A 126 -10.82 -1.54 -4.53
N ASP A 127 -11.65 -1.39 -5.56
CA ASP A 127 -12.15 -2.52 -6.34
C ASP A 127 -11.04 -3.26 -7.07
N ARG A 128 -10.08 -2.54 -7.67
CA ARG A 128 -8.90 -3.16 -8.29
C ARG A 128 -8.07 -3.95 -7.29
N LEU A 129 -7.84 -3.41 -6.09
CA LEU A 129 -7.11 -4.11 -5.03
C LEU A 129 -7.85 -5.37 -4.56
N VAL A 130 -9.15 -5.28 -4.36
CA VAL A 130 -10.00 -6.41 -3.98
C VAL A 130 -10.00 -7.49 -5.07
N ASN A 131 -10.13 -7.10 -6.32
CA ASN A 131 -10.10 -8.02 -7.46
C ASN A 131 -8.72 -8.69 -7.60
N PHE A 132 -7.64 -7.94 -7.37
CA PHE A 132 -6.30 -8.50 -7.32
C PHE A 132 -6.18 -9.57 -6.23
N ALA A 133 -6.58 -9.26 -4.99
CA ALA A 133 -6.53 -10.19 -3.86
C ALA A 133 -7.40 -11.45 -4.05
N LYS A 134 -8.54 -11.33 -4.73
CA LYS A 134 -9.38 -12.49 -5.13
C LYS A 134 -8.72 -13.37 -6.18
N SER A 135 -7.92 -12.78 -7.08
CA SER A 135 -7.40 -13.44 -8.28
C SER A 135 -6.01 -14.07 -8.10
N THR A 136 -5.52 -14.06 -6.86
CA THR A 136 -4.16 -14.37 -6.45
C THR A 136 -4.22 -15.44 -5.38
#